data_AF-A0A4R3NW82-F1
#
_entry.id   AF-A0A4R3NW82-F1
#
_cell.length_a   1.000
_cell.length_b   1.000
_cell.length_c   1.000
_cell.angle_alpha   90.00
_cell.angle_beta   90.00
_cell.angle_gamma   90.00
#
_symmetry.space_group_name_H-M   'P 1'
#
loop_
_entity.id
_entity.type
_entity.pdbx_description
1 polymer ?
#
loop_
_entity_poly.entity_id
_entity_poly.type
_entity_poly.pdbx_seq_one_letter_code
_entity_poly.pdbx_strand_id
1 'polypeptide(L)' 'MAELLAGIEGRFIVSLNDCPEVRDIFSDFRFADVKLDYTVGSGAQRPIRKVVILDGKDMAKARKLPLF' A
#
# COMPACT_ATOMS: atom_id res chain seq x y z
N MET A 1 -0.43 -3.58 12.63
CA MET A 1 -0.03 -2.47 11.72
C MET A 1 -1.19 -1.95 10.89
N ALA A 2 -1.93 -2.80 10.17
CA ALA A 2 -3.14 -2.38 9.45
C ALA A 2 -4.13 -1.58 10.34
N GLU A 3 -4.38 -2.06 11.56
CA GLU A 3 -5.20 -1.36 12.57
C GLU A 3 -4.70 0.06 12.89
N LEU A 4 -3.37 0.24 13.00
CA LEU A 4 -2.78 1.57 13.24
C LEU A 4 -2.99 2.49 12.05
N LEU A 5 -2.86 1.98 10.82
CA LEU A 5 -3.10 2.75 9.60
C LEU A 5 -4.57 3.16 9.47
N ALA A 6 -5.51 2.32 9.93
CA ALA A 6 -6.93 2.64 9.93
C ALA A 6 -7.25 3.87 10.81
N GLY A 7 -6.47 4.10 11.87
CA GLY A 7 -6.60 5.26 12.76
C GLY A 7 -5.94 6.55 12.27
N ILE A 8 -5.18 6.53 11.16
CA ILE A 8 -4.50 7.73 10.66
C ILE A 8 -5.54 8.70 10.08
N GLU A 9 -5.54 9.96 10.52
CA GLU A 9 -6.44 11.02 10.01
C GLU A 9 -6.02 11.56 8.63
N GLY A 10 -4.73 11.51 8.31
CA GLY A 10 -4.17 11.90 7.02
C GLY A 10 -4.32 10.86 5.91
N ARG A 11 -3.74 11.16 4.74
CA ARG A 11 -3.59 10.22 3.63
C ARG A 11 -2.34 9.36 3.83
N PHE A 12 -2.36 8.11 3.36
CA PHE A 12 -1.17 7.27 3.41
C PHE A 12 -1.00 6.42 2.14
N ILE A 13 0.26 6.04 1.91
CA ILE A 13 0.66 5.07 0.91
C ILE A 13 1.68 4.12 1.55
N VAL A 14 1.50 2.81 1.34
CA VAL A 14 2.41 1.76 1.80
C VAL A 14 2.74 0.86 0.62
N SER A 15 4.02 0.50 0.46
CA SER A 15 4.45 -0.46 -0.56
C SER A 15 5.00 -1.72 0.11
N LEU A 16 4.48 -2.89 -0.26
CA LEU A 16 4.90 -4.20 0.27
C LEU A 16 5.07 -5.22 -0.85
N ASN A 17 5.67 -6.36 -0.51
CA ASN A 17 5.66 -7.51 -1.40
C ASN A 17 4.23 -8.06 -1.52
N ASP A 18 3.85 -8.49 -2.72
CA ASP A 18 2.55 -9.07 -3.01
C ASP A 18 2.54 -10.56 -2.63
N CYS A 19 2.20 -10.85 -1.37
CA CYS A 19 1.94 -12.20 -0.87
C CYS A 19 0.53 -12.30 -0.28
N PRO A 20 -0.04 -13.51 -0.19
CA PRO A 20 -1.41 -13.70 0.33
C PRO A 20 -1.60 -13.06 1.71
N GLU A 21 -0.63 -13.19 2.62
CA GLU A 21 -0.74 -12.64 3.98
C GLU A 21 -0.86 -11.12 3.98
N VAL A 22 -0.18 -10.42 3.05
CA VAL A 22 -0.32 -8.96 2.89
C VAL A 22 -1.71 -8.60 2.39
N ARG A 23 -2.27 -9.36 1.44
CA ARG A 23 -3.63 -9.09 0.96
C ARG A 23 -4.68 -9.33 2.03
N ASP A 24 -4.49 -10.34 2.86
CA ASP A 24 -5.40 -10.66 3.96
C ASP A 24 -5.35 -9.59 5.06
N ILE A 25 -4.15 -9.24 5.53
CA ILE A 25 -3.94 -8.25 6.62
C ILE A 25 -4.44 -6.86 6.24
N PHE A 26 -4.30 -6.46 4.97
CA PHE A 26 -4.65 -5.12 4.50
C PHE A 26 -5.93 -5.09 3.65
N SER A 27 -6.77 -6.12 3.76
CA SER A 27 -8.00 -6.30 2.97
C SER A 27 -9.01 -5.15 3.06
N ASP A 28 -8.99 -4.39 4.16
CA ASP A 28 -9.83 -3.19 4.36
C ASP A 28 -9.38 -1.96 3.56
N PHE A 29 -8.23 -2.03 2.86
CA PHE A 29 -7.65 -0.92 2.11
C PHE A 29 -7.70 -1.13 0.59
N ARG A 30 -7.37 -0.07 -0.15
CA ARG A 30 -7.31 -0.13 -1.61
C ARG A 30 -5.94 -0.62 -2.06
N PHE A 31 -5.92 -1.53 -3.02
CA PHE A 31 -4.69 -2.03 -3.62
C PHE A 31 -4.51 -1.52 -5.04
N ALA A 32 -3.26 -1.26 -5.41
CA ALA A 32 -2.81 -1.09 -6.78
C ALA A 32 -1.66 -2.07 -7.03
N ASP A 33 -1.86 -2.96 -8.01
CA ASP A 33 -0.85 -3.94 -8.40
C ASP A 33 0.28 -3.25 -9.16
N VAL A 34 1.52 -3.48 -8.74
CA VAL A 34 2.69 -2.91 -9.40
C VAL A 34 3.70 -4.02 -9.70
N LYS A 35 4.01 -4.20 -10.99
CA LYS A 35 5.12 -5.06 -11.41
C LYS A 35 6.42 -4.27 -11.24
N LEU A 36 7.36 -4.82 -10.46
CA LEU A 36 8.68 -4.24 -10.26
C LEU A 36 9.73 -5.33 -10.43
N ASP A 37 10.65 -5.13 -11.36
CA ASP A 37 11.79 -6.01 -11.53
C ASP A 37 12.98 -5.40 -10.77
N TYR A 38 13.32 -5.97 -9.61
CA TYR A 38 14.52 -5.59 -8.87
C TYR A 38 15.19 -6.80 -8.22
N THR A 39 16.51 -6.74 -8.13
CA THR A 39 17.33 -7.80 -7.53
C THR A 39 17.50 -7.52 -6.04
N VAL A 40 17.20 -8.52 -5.19
CA VAL A 40 17.49 -8.45 -3.75
C VAL A 40 18.75 -9.29 -3.46
N GLY A 41 19.82 -8.64 -3.03
CA GLY A 41 21.11 -9.29 -2.73
C GLY A 41 21.94 -9.64 -3.97
N SER A 42 23.00 -10.44 -3.80
CA SER A 42 23.90 -10.92 -4.86
C SER A 42 23.39 -12.18 -5.59
N GLY A 43 22.14 -12.59 -5.35
CA GLY A 43 21.52 -13.77 -5.95
C GLY A 43 20.83 -13.51 -7.29
N ALA A 44 20.43 -14.58 -7.97
CA ALA A 44 19.71 -14.52 -9.24
C ALA A 44 18.43 -13.66 -9.17
N GLN A 45 18.12 -12.95 -10.26
CA GLN A 45 16.89 -12.16 -10.36
C GLN A 45 15.67 -13.05 -10.14
N ARG A 46 14.84 -12.70 -9.15
CA ARG A 46 13.52 -13.30 -8.98
C ARG A 46 12.49 -12.24 -9.33
N PRO A 47 11.49 -12.54 -10.19
CA PRO A 47 10.37 -11.64 -10.37
C PRO A 47 9.61 -11.55 -9.05
N ILE A 48 9.67 -10.38 -8.39
CA ILE A 48 8.93 -10.10 -7.16
C ILE A 48 7.80 -9.16 -7.52
N ARG A 49 6.56 -9.57 -7.24
CA ARG A 49 5.42 -8.66 -7.35
C ARG A 49 5.36 -7.79 -6.10
N LYS A 50 5.03 -6.51 -6.29
CA LYS A 50 4.70 -5.61 -5.18
C LYS A 50 3.26 -5.16 -5.29
N VAL A 51 2.73 -4.75 -4.15
CA VAL A 51 1.44 -4.10 -4.07
C VAL A 51 1.59 -2.75 -3.38
N VAL A 52 0.91 -1.76 -3.92
CA VAL A 52 0.74 -0.45 -3.30
C VAL A 52 -0.60 -0.43 -2.60
N ILE A 53 -0.58 -0.11 -1.31
CA ILE A 53 -1.74 -0.03 -0.43
C ILE A 53 -2.00 1.44 -0.16
N LEU A 54 -3.24 1.88 -0.41
CA LEU A 54 -3.68 3.25 -0.28
C LEU A 54 -4.75 3.34 0.80
N ASP A 55 -4.85 4.49 1.46
CA ASP A 55 -5.95 4.75 2.37
C ASP A 55 -7.31 4.67 1.66
N GLY A 56 -8.34 4.21 2.38
CA GLY A 56 -9.68 4.00 1.83
C GLY A 56 -10.48 5.28 1.59
N LYS A 57 -9.94 6.48 1.90
CA LYS A 57 -10.74 7.70 2.02
C LYS A 57 -11.17 8.26 0.69
N ASP A 58 -12.38 8.80 0.66
CA ASP A 58 -12.94 9.45 -0.50
C ASP A 58 -12.12 10.70 -0.89
N MET A 59 -11.68 10.75 -2.15
CA MET A 59 -10.98 11.89 -2.75
C MET A 59 -11.81 13.17 -2.72
N ALA A 60 -13.15 13.08 -2.78
CA ALA A 60 -14.06 14.22 -2.68
C ALA A 60 -14.08 14.84 -1.28
N LYS A 61 -13.94 14.04 -0.21
CA LYS A 61 -13.81 14.56 1.16
C LYS A 61 -12.44 15.19 1.43
N ALA A 62 -11.37 14.63 0.87
CA ALA A 62 -10.01 15.15 1.11
C ALA A 62 -9.76 16.54 0.51
N ARG A 63 -10.48 16.93 -0.56
CA ARG A 63 -10.41 18.29 -1.12
C ARG A 63 -10.97 19.38 -0.18
N LYS A 64 -11.70 18.99 0.87
CA LYS A 64 -12.22 19.91 1.89
C LYS A 64 -11.32 20.02 3.12
N LEU A 65 -10.23 19.26 3.19
CA LEU A 65 -9.23 19.47 4.23
C LEU A 65 -8.45 20.74 3.86
N PRO A 66 -8.22 21.67 4.80
CA PRO A 66 -7.42 22.84 4.51
C PRO A 66 -6.04 22.37 4.02
N LEU A 67 -5.73 22.72 2.76
CA LEU A 67 -4.34 22.93 2.37
C LEU A 67 -3.89 24.08 3.26
N PHE A 68 -2.92 23.81 4.13
CA PHE A 68 -2.35 24.70 5.15
C PHE A 68 -2.74 26.17 5.04
#